data_AF-A0A6J4QWX4-F1
#
_entry.id   AF-A0A6J4QWX4-F1
#
_cell.length_a   1.000
_cell.length_b   1.000
_cell.length_c   1.000
_cell.angle_alpha   90.00
_cell.angle_beta   90.00
_cell.angle_gamma   90.00
#
_symmetry.space_group_name_H-M   'P 1'
#
loop_
_entity.id
_entity.type
_entity.pdbx_description
1 polymer ?
#
loop_
_entity_poly.entity_id
_entity_poly.type
_entity_poly.pdbx_seq_one_letter_code
_entity_poly.pdbx_strand_id
1 'polypeptide(L)' 'MSPAEISVSEGDRVTLRVSSDEPMELHLHRYDVEQEVGPGQKARLRFEADLTGRFEIEDHESESELGVLQVRPG' A
#
# COMPACT_ATOMS: atom_id res chain seq x y z
N MET A 1 -10.81 11.58 -6.58
CA MET A 1 -11.48 10.45 -5.89
C MET A 1 -11.00 10.45 -4.46
N SER A 2 -11.81 10.06 -3.48
CA SER A 2 -11.29 9.85 -2.12
C SER A 2 -10.29 8.68 -2.16
N PRO A 3 -9.16 8.76 -1.45
CA PRO A 3 -8.23 7.65 -1.33
C PRO A 3 -8.96 6.40 -0.85
N ALA A 4 -8.63 5.24 -1.43
CA ALA A 4 -9.25 3.99 -1.04
C ALA A 4 -8.80 3.60 0.38
N GLU A 5 -9.74 3.28 1.26
CA GLU A 5 -9.43 2.73 2.59
C GLU A 5 -9.60 1.20 2.57
N ILE A 6 -8.55 0.49 2.95
CA ILE A 6 -8.48 -0.97 3.02
C ILE A 6 -8.35 -1.35 4.49
N SER A 7 -9.30 -2.13 5.02
CA SER A 7 -9.24 -2.64 6.40
C SER A 7 -8.83 -4.12 6.43
N VAL A 8 -7.88 -4.47 7.29
CA VAL A 8 -7.40 -5.83 7.57
C VAL A 8 -7.27 -6.06 9.08
N SER A 9 -7.06 -7.31 9.50
CA SER A 9 -6.79 -7.67 10.89
C SER A 9 -5.29 -7.82 11.14
N GLU A 10 -4.87 -7.53 12.38
CA GLU A 10 -3.51 -7.81 12.84
C GLU A 10 -3.15 -9.29 12.62
N GLY A 11 -1.95 -9.53 12.08
CA GLY A 11 -1.46 -10.87 11.72
C GLY A 11 -1.91 -11.37 10.35
N ASP A 12 -2.73 -10.61 9.60
CA ASP A 12 -3.08 -10.98 8.23
C ASP A 12 -1.84 -10.96 7.31
N ARG A 13 -1.75 -11.96 6.42
CA ARG A 13 -0.81 -11.93 5.30
C ARG A 13 -1.44 -11.23 4.11
N VAL A 14 -1.04 -9.99 3.87
CA VAL A 14 -1.65 -9.12 2.87
C VAL A 14 -0.87 -9.17 1.56
N THR A 15 -1.59 -9.12 0.44
CA THR A 15 -0.99 -8.85 -0.88
C THR A 15 -1.74 -7.69 -1.52
N LEU A 16 -1.09 -6.53 -1.62
CA LEU A 16 -1.61 -5.40 -2.39
C LEU A 16 -1.27 -5.61 -3.86
N ARG A 17 -2.27 -5.43 -4.73
CA ARG A 17 -2.13 -5.52 -6.18
C ARG A 17 -2.44 -4.15 -6.76
N VAL A 18 -1.42 -3.51 -7.30
CA VAL A 18 -1.52 -2.15 -7.84
C VAL A 18 -1.17 -2.18 -9.32
N SER A 19 -1.88 -1.38 -10.10
CA SER A 19 -1.61 -1.11 -11.50
C SER A 19 -1.67 0.39 -11.72
N SER A 20 -0.75 0.89 -12.53
CA SER A 20 -0.68 2.29 -12.92
C SER A 20 -0.52 2.39 -14.44
N ASP A 21 -1.04 3.47 -15.02
CA ASP A 21 -0.81 3.90 -16.39
C ASP A 21 0.36 4.90 -16.52
N GLU A 22 0.98 5.26 -15.40
CA GLU A 22 2.21 6.07 -15.31
C GLU A 22 3.25 5.37 -14.40
N PRO A 23 4.56 5.59 -14.61
CA PRO A 23 5.58 5.13 -13.67
C PRO A 23 5.39 5.76 -12.29
N MET A 24 5.46 4.96 -11.22
CA MET A 24 5.41 5.41 -9.82
C MET A 24 6.18 4.43 -8.93
N GLU A 25 6.53 4.86 -7.73
CA GLU A 25 7.07 3.99 -6.69
C GLU A 25 6.03 3.83 -5.59
N LEU A 26 5.39 2.67 -5.53
CA LEU A 26 4.39 2.38 -4.50
C LEU A 26 5.09 2.18 -3.15
N HIS A 27 4.74 2.97 -2.15
CA HIS A 27 5.29 2.84 -0.79
C HIS A 27 4.16 2.69 0.25
N LEU A 28 4.30 1.74 1.18
CA LEU A 28 3.45 1.61 2.37
C LEU A 28 4.23 2.08 3.60
N HIS A 29 3.83 3.23 4.11
CA HIS A 29 4.47 3.87 5.25
C HIS A 29 4.50 2.99 6.49
N ARG A 30 5.58 3.14 7.28
CA ARG A 30 5.89 2.42 8.53
C ARG A 30 6.22 0.93 8.37
N TYR A 31 5.69 0.27 7.35
CA TYR A 31 6.14 -1.07 6.97
C TYR A 31 7.44 -1.03 6.17
N ASP A 32 7.82 0.14 5.62
CA ASP A 32 9.08 0.36 4.87
C ASP A 32 9.21 -0.63 3.70
N VAL A 33 8.09 -0.82 2.99
CA VAL A 33 7.99 -1.72 1.84
C VAL A 33 7.56 -0.92 0.63
N GLU A 34 8.33 -1.06 -0.45
CA GLU A 34 8.18 -0.31 -1.67
C GLU A 34 8.26 -1.20 -2.92
N GLN A 35 7.69 -0.73 -4.04
CA GLN A 35 7.73 -1.43 -5.32
C GLN A 35 7.47 -0.50 -6.50
N GLU A 36 8.36 -0.52 -7.50
CA GLU A 36 8.12 0.11 -8.80
C GLU A 36 6.84 -0.41 -9.48
N VAL A 37 6.01 0.51 -9.98
CA VAL A 37 4.79 0.24 -10.74
C VAL A 37 4.82 1.06 -12.02
N GLY A 38 4.31 0.51 -13.12
CA GLY A 38 4.21 1.26 -14.36
C GLY A 38 3.33 0.57 -15.40
N PRO A 39 3.21 1.18 -16.59
CA PRO A 39 2.37 0.67 -17.67
C PRO A 39 2.67 -0.79 -18.01
N GLY A 40 1.64 -1.63 -17.97
CA GLY A 40 1.76 -3.06 -18.30
C GLY A 40 2.39 -3.93 -17.20
N GLN A 41 2.80 -3.35 -16.06
CA GLN A 41 3.31 -4.07 -14.90
C GLN A 41 2.32 -3.99 -13.73
N LYS A 42 1.93 -5.14 -13.20
CA LYS A 42 1.15 -5.23 -11.95
C LYS A 42 2.11 -5.41 -10.80
N ALA A 43 2.20 -4.42 -9.92
CA ALA A 43 2.96 -4.52 -8.69
C ALA A 43 2.26 -5.42 -7.68
N ARG A 44 3.05 -6.17 -6.92
CA ARG A 44 2.59 -7.08 -5.87
C ARG A 44 3.42 -6.90 -4.62
N LEU A 45 2.93 -6.05 -3.72
CA LEU A 45 3.52 -5.85 -2.41
C LEU A 45 2.97 -6.91 -1.45
N ARG A 46 3.85 -7.63 -0.75
CA ARG A 46 3.46 -8.65 0.24
C ARG A 46 4.07 -8.32 1.59
N PHE A 47 3.24 -8.31 2.63
CA PHE A 47 3.67 -8.03 3.99
C PHE A 47 2.74 -8.76 4.98
N GLU A 48 3.20 -8.90 6.22
CA GLU A 48 2.37 -9.33 7.35
C GLU A 48 1.87 -8.07 8.05
N ALA A 49 0.59 -7.99 8.37
CA ALA A 49 -0.01 -6.84 9.05
C ALA A 49 0.27 -6.89 10.57
N ASP A 50 1.53 -6.79 10.97
CA ASP A 50 2.00 -6.92 12.36
C ASP A 50 1.99 -5.60 13.15
N LEU A 51 1.74 -4.47 12.48
CA LEU A 51 1.55 -3.16 13.09
C LEU A 51 0.07 -2.77 13.05
N THR A 52 -0.55 -2.56 14.20
CA THR A 52 -1.89 -1.97 14.29
C THR A 52 -1.84 -0.46 14.05
N GLY A 53 -2.86 0.08 13.38
CA GLY A 53 -2.94 1.51 13.09
C GLY A 53 -3.42 1.83 11.67
N ARG A 54 -3.24 3.10 11.29
CA ARG A 54 -3.59 3.64 9.98
C ARG A 54 -2.29 4.02 9.27
N PHE A 55 -2.08 3.47 8.08
CA PHE A 55 -0.85 3.61 7.30
C PHE A 55 -1.17 4.14 5.92
N GLU A 56 -0.42 5.14 5.48
CA GLU A 56 -0.58 5.73 4.15
C GLU A 56 0.08 4.84 3.10
N ILE A 57 -0.59 4.72 1.95
CA ILE A 57 -0.08 4.15 0.72
C ILE A 57 0.10 5.31 -0.24
N GLU A 58 1.32 5.50 -0.73
CA GLU A 58 1.67 6.65 -1.55
C GLU A 58 2.44 6.26 -2.81
N ASP A 59 2.54 7.21 -3.73
CA ASP A 59 3.65 7.27 -4.68
C ASP A 59 4.81 8.02 -4.00
N HIS A 60 5.92 7.33 -3.76
CA HIS A 60 7.06 7.83 -3.00
C HIS A 60 7.71 9.06 -3.66
N GLU A 61 7.79 9.07 -4.99
CA GLU A 61 8.45 10.14 -5.74
C GLU A 61 7.65 11.45 -5.70
N SER A 62 6.31 11.37 -5.71
CA SER A 62 5.44 12.55 -5.72
C SER A 62 4.83 12.89 -4.37
N GLU A 63 5.04 12.05 -3.35
CA GLU A 63 4.39 12.12 -2.03
C GLU A 63 2.85 12.14 -2.13
N SER A 64 2.29 11.61 -3.23
CA SER A 64 0.85 11.61 -3.48
C SER A 64 0.19 10.45 -2.74
N GLU A 65 -0.77 10.75 -1.85
CA GLU A 65 -1.57 9.72 -1.18
C GLU A 65 -2.46 8.98 -2.20
N LEU A 66 -2.25 7.67 -2.32
CA LEU A 66 -3.02 6.76 -3.18
C LEU A 66 -4.13 6.03 -2.42
N GLY A 67 -3.92 5.79 -1.13
CA GLY A 67 -4.82 5.03 -0.30
C GLY A 67 -4.33 4.88 1.14
N VAL A 68 -5.11 4.14 1.91
CA VAL A 68 -4.87 3.95 3.34
C VAL A 68 -5.09 2.49 3.69
N LEU A 69 -4.16 1.92 4.44
CA LEU A 69 -4.30 0.65 5.11
C LEU A 69 -4.66 0.87 6.58
N GLN A 70 -5.82 0.40 7.00
CA GLN A 70 -6.22 0.30 8.40
C GLN A 70 -6.02 -1.14 8.89
N VAL A 71 -5.09 -1.34 9.81
CA VAL A 71 -4.90 -2.61 10.52
C VAL A 71 -5.62 -2.52 11.86
N ARG A 72 -6.58 -3.42 12.08
CA ARG A 72 -7.38 -3.48 13.31
C ARG A 72 -6.77 -4.52 14.27
N PRO A 73 -6.76 -4.24 15.59
CA PRO A 73 -6.39 -5.26 16.57
C PRO A 73 -7.26 -6.51 16.42
N GLY A 74 -6.65 -7.68 16.68
CA GLY A 74 -7.33 -8.99 16.72
C GLY A 74 -8.28 -9.15 17.89
#